data_AF-A0A6A6UA50-F1
#
_entry.id   AF-A0A6A6UA50-F1
#
_cell.length_a   1.000
_cell.length_b   1.000
_cell.length_c   1.000
_cell.angle_alpha   90.00
_cell.angle_beta   90.00
_cell.angle_gamma   90.00
#
_symmetry.space_group_name_H-M   'P 1'
#
loop_
_entity.id
_entity.type
_entity.pdbx_description
1 polymer ?
#
loop_
_entity_poly.entity_id
_entity_poly.type
_entity_poly.pdbx_seq_one_letter_code
_entity_poly.pdbx_strand_id
1 'polypeptide(L)'
;MTIQSMNNVQWKPLRLAANMKQEKLVELLLAKGALIDSADASGATALFQAVANHSIQMATLLLDHGASINALNSLGESILHRASRYDCSIEMFEMLMKRGANIHHKGDLGRTPLHTAAGYAKPAIVKLLLDNGADATSLDDTDDSPVVACSAGQQ
;
A
#
# COMPACT_ATOMS: atom_id res chain seq x y z
N MET A 1 18.11 27.64 -10.68
CA MET A 1 17.74 27.31 -9.28
C MET A 1 16.25 27.00 -9.29
N THR A 2 15.89 25.71 -9.41
CA THR A 2 14.52 25.25 -9.69
C THR A 2 13.68 25.25 -8.41
N ILE A 3 12.52 25.89 -8.51
CA ILE A 3 11.47 26.10 -7.49
C ILE A 3 11.00 24.75 -6.86
N GLN A 4 11.29 23.62 -7.51
CA GLN A 4 11.02 22.25 -7.08
C GLN A 4 11.74 21.85 -5.77
N SER A 5 12.89 22.46 -5.44
CA SER A 5 13.66 22.07 -4.25
C SER A 5 13.03 22.53 -2.93
N MET A 6 12.18 23.58 -2.94
CA MET A 6 11.53 24.10 -1.73
C MET A 6 10.23 23.34 -1.39
N ASN A 7 9.52 22.82 -2.41
CA ASN A 7 8.30 22.03 -2.21
C ASN A 7 8.57 20.66 -1.57
N ASN A 8 9.79 20.13 -1.75
CA ASN A 8 10.19 18.86 -1.18
C ASN A 8 10.42 18.94 0.35
N VAL A 9 10.44 20.13 0.96
CA VAL A 9 10.56 20.31 2.42
C VAL A 9 9.19 20.49 3.07
N GLN A 10 8.24 21.11 2.38
CA GLN A 10 6.92 21.44 2.92
C GLN A 10 6.05 20.20 3.18
N TRP A 11 6.25 19.11 2.44
CA TRP A 11 5.39 17.92 2.50
C TRP A 11 6.02 16.69 3.18
N LYS A 12 7.29 16.79 3.56
CA LYS A 12 7.99 15.81 4.42
C LYS A 12 7.42 15.66 5.83
N PRO A 13 6.91 16.71 6.51
CA PRO A 13 6.57 16.62 7.93
C PRO A 13 5.50 15.56 8.23
N LEU A 14 4.45 15.49 7.40
CA LEU A 14 3.34 14.57 7.62
C LEU A 14 3.79 13.11 7.54
N ARG A 15 4.57 12.78 6.51
CA ARG A 15 5.08 11.42 6.31
C ARG A 15 6.08 11.02 7.40
N LEU A 16 6.95 11.95 7.84
CA LEU A 16 7.86 11.69 8.95
C LEU A 16 7.10 11.46 10.27
N ALA A 17 6.07 12.27 10.56
CA ALA A 17 5.23 12.10 11.73
C ALA A 17 4.48 10.76 11.72
N ALA A 18 3.93 10.36 10.55
CA ALA A 18 3.29 9.05 10.37
C ALA A 18 4.29 7.90 10.56
N ASN A 19 5.49 8.01 9.99
CA ASN A 19 6.56 7.02 10.16
C ASN A 19 7.02 6.88 11.62
N MET A 20 7.04 7.99 12.36
CA MET A 20 7.35 8.03 13.79
C MET A 20 6.15 7.67 14.69
N LYS A 21 4.99 7.32 14.11
CA LYS A 21 3.74 6.99 14.84
C LYS A 21 3.26 8.12 15.76
N GLN A 22 3.51 9.38 15.39
CA GLN A 22 3.13 10.56 16.18
C GLN A 22 1.76 11.09 15.79
N GLU A 23 0.69 10.44 16.26
CA GLU A 23 -0.72 10.74 15.92
C GLU A 23 -1.07 12.22 16.11
N LYS A 24 -0.79 12.78 17.29
CA LYS A 24 -1.06 14.20 17.60
C LYS A 24 -0.34 15.17 16.65
N LEU A 25 0.87 14.81 16.21
CA LEU A 25 1.61 15.62 15.26
C LEU A 25 0.99 15.52 13.86
N VAL A 26 0.55 14.33 13.46
CA VAL A 26 -0.18 14.12 12.21
C VAL A 26 -1.48 14.94 12.19
N GLU A 27 -2.29 14.87 13.24
CA GLU A 27 -3.51 15.68 13.38
C GLU A 27 -3.22 17.18 13.29
N LEU A 28 -2.20 17.66 14.02
CA LEU A 28 -1.79 19.06 13.98
C LEU A 28 -1.37 19.49 12.57
N LEU A 29 -0.58 18.68 11.88
CA LEU A 29 -0.11 18.98 10.53
C LEU A 29 -1.28 19.02 9.54
N LEU A 30 -2.21 18.08 9.62
CA LEU A 30 -3.42 18.06 8.80
C LEU A 30 -4.30 19.29 9.07
N ALA A 31 -4.48 19.67 10.34
CA ALA A 31 -5.20 20.89 10.73
C ALA A 31 -4.52 22.18 10.25
N LYS A 32 -3.21 22.14 9.97
CA LYS A 32 -2.44 23.25 9.37
C LYS A 32 -2.39 23.20 7.84
N GLY A 33 -3.16 22.31 7.21
CA GLY A 33 -3.27 22.22 5.75
C GLY A 33 -2.16 21.39 5.09
N ALA A 34 -1.53 20.46 5.83
CA ALA A 34 -0.64 19.49 5.20
C ALA A 34 -1.40 18.67 4.15
N LEU A 35 -0.77 18.45 2.99
CA LEU A 35 -1.33 17.63 1.92
C LEU A 35 -1.28 16.15 2.33
N ILE A 36 -2.45 15.55 2.57
CA ILE A 36 -2.55 14.19 3.11
C ILE A 36 -1.96 13.12 2.18
N ASP A 37 -2.15 13.30 0.88
CA ASP A 37 -1.65 12.40 -0.17
C ASP A 37 -0.30 12.86 -0.74
N SER A 38 0.44 13.72 -0.01
CA SER A 38 1.79 14.02 -0.45
C SER A 38 2.64 12.75 -0.47
N ALA A 39 3.21 12.49 -1.63
CA ALA A 39 4.12 11.39 -1.86
C ALA A 39 5.59 11.84 -1.75
N ASP A 40 6.48 10.89 -1.43
CA ASP A 40 7.92 11.08 -1.59
C ASP A 40 8.38 10.78 -3.02
N ALA A 41 9.70 10.78 -3.24
CA ALA A 41 10.30 10.51 -4.54
C ALA A 41 10.00 9.10 -5.10
N SER A 42 9.54 8.17 -4.25
CA SER A 42 9.09 6.84 -4.65
C SER A 42 7.58 6.75 -4.88
N GLY A 43 6.85 7.87 -4.78
CA GLY A 43 5.40 7.88 -4.85
C GLY A 43 4.71 7.42 -3.56
N ALA A 44 5.46 7.16 -2.46
CA ALA A 44 4.88 6.65 -1.23
C ALA A 44 4.29 7.78 -0.37
N THR A 45 2.99 7.70 -0.09
CA THR A 45 2.27 8.63 0.81
C THR A 45 2.48 8.27 2.28
N ALA A 46 1.95 9.09 3.19
CA ALA A 46 1.94 8.77 4.62
C ALA A 46 1.21 7.44 4.91
N LEU A 47 0.17 7.10 4.15
CA LEU A 47 -0.57 5.85 4.30
C LEU A 47 0.31 4.63 3.96
N PHE A 48 1.13 4.71 2.90
CA PHE A 48 2.11 3.66 2.60
C PHE A 48 3.10 3.42 3.74
N GLN A 49 3.55 4.48 4.41
CA GLN A 49 4.46 4.36 5.56
C GLN A 49 3.75 3.74 6.78
N ALA A 50 2.50 4.10 7.03
CA ALA A 50 1.72 3.52 8.13
C ALA A 50 1.54 2.00 7.94
N VAL A 51 1.23 1.56 6.72
CA VAL A 51 1.11 0.13 6.38
C VAL A 51 2.44 -0.60 6.46
N ALA A 52 3.52 -0.01 5.95
CA ALA A 52 4.87 -0.59 6.06
C ALA A 52 5.35 -0.74 7.51
N ASN A 53 4.91 0.15 8.41
CA ASN A 53 5.22 0.12 9.84
C ASN A 53 4.19 -0.68 10.68
N HIS A 54 3.25 -1.37 10.02
CA HIS A 54 2.18 -2.15 10.64
C HIS A 54 1.32 -1.37 11.65
N SER A 55 1.17 -0.06 11.45
CA SER A 55 0.43 0.81 12.38
C SER A 55 -1.01 1.00 11.91
N ILE A 56 -1.91 0.14 12.40
CA ILE A 56 -3.34 0.19 12.08
C ILE A 56 -3.94 1.51 12.54
N GLN A 57 -3.59 1.98 13.73
CA GLN A 57 -4.08 3.25 14.28
C GLN A 57 -3.75 4.43 13.35
N MET A 58 -2.49 4.53 12.92
CA MET A 58 -2.05 5.60 12.02
C MET A 58 -2.70 5.48 10.63
N ALA A 59 -2.82 4.26 10.09
CA ALA A 59 -3.49 4.04 8.81
C ALA A 59 -4.98 4.44 8.88
N THR A 60 -5.67 4.07 9.95
CA THR A 60 -7.06 4.46 10.21
C THR A 60 -7.21 5.97 10.30
N LEU A 61 -6.35 6.64 11.09
CA LEU A 61 -6.34 8.10 11.24
C LEU A 61 -6.17 8.79 9.89
N LEU A 62 -5.18 8.38 9.09
CA LEU A 62 -4.94 8.95 7.77
C LEU A 62 -6.15 8.76 6.84
N LEU A 63 -6.77 7.57 6.86
CA LEU A 63 -7.96 7.29 6.06
C LEU A 63 -9.19 8.08 6.54
N ASP A 64 -9.37 8.28 7.85
CA ASP A 64 -10.46 9.10 8.40
C ASP A 64 -10.30 10.57 8.02
N HIS A 65 -9.07 11.03 7.82
CA HIS A 65 -8.76 12.36 7.29
C HIS A 65 -8.75 12.45 5.75
N GLY A 66 -9.17 11.38 5.05
CA GLY A 66 -9.36 11.39 3.61
C GLY A 66 -8.14 11.00 2.78
N ALA A 67 -7.17 10.27 3.34
CA ALA A 67 -6.07 9.72 2.54
C ALA A 67 -6.61 8.79 1.45
N SER A 68 -6.03 8.86 0.26
CA SER A 68 -6.45 8.03 -0.86
C SER A 68 -5.99 6.58 -0.68
N ILE A 69 -6.95 5.69 -0.40
CA ILE A 69 -6.72 4.24 -0.23
C ILE A 69 -6.16 3.57 -1.49
N ASN A 70 -6.46 4.13 -2.66
CA ASN A 70 -6.04 3.60 -3.97
C ASN A 70 -4.93 4.45 -4.62
N ALA A 71 -4.23 5.28 -3.84
CA ALA A 71 -3.01 5.93 -4.31
C ALA A 71 -1.97 4.88 -4.75
N LEU A 72 -1.25 5.21 -5.81
CA LEU A 72 -0.21 4.36 -6.38
C LEU A 72 1.15 4.99 -6.12
N ASN A 73 2.15 4.15 -5.87
CA ASN A 73 3.53 4.61 -5.82
C ASN A 73 4.13 4.72 -7.23
N SER A 74 5.40 5.12 -7.35
CA SER A 74 6.08 5.31 -8.64
C SER A 74 6.29 4.01 -9.43
N LEU A 75 6.12 2.84 -8.81
CA LEU A 75 6.12 1.53 -9.46
C LEU A 75 4.70 1.10 -9.88
N GLY A 76 3.70 1.97 -9.76
CA GLY A 76 2.31 1.64 -10.02
C GLY A 76 1.69 0.69 -8.98
N GLU A 77 2.36 0.41 -7.87
CA GLU A 77 1.87 -0.51 -6.85
C GLU A 77 0.79 0.18 -5.98
N SER A 78 -0.29 -0.55 -5.71
CA SER A 78 -1.29 -0.15 -4.73
C SER A 78 -0.86 -0.47 -3.29
N ILE A 79 -1.63 0.03 -2.31
CA ILE A 79 -1.39 -0.30 -0.90
C ILE A 79 -1.47 -1.80 -0.61
N LEU A 80 -2.30 -2.55 -1.35
CA LEU A 80 -2.42 -4.01 -1.20
C LEU A 80 -1.23 -4.76 -1.78
N HIS A 81 -0.58 -4.27 -2.84
CA HIS A 81 0.70 -4.84 -3.28
C HIS A 81 1.74 -4.73 -2.17
N ARG A 82 1.79 -3.56 -1.53
CA ARG A 82 2.70 -3.32 -0.41
C ARG A 82 2.39 -4.25 0.76
N ALA A 83 1.12 -4.35 1.16
CA ALA A 83 0.70 -5.22 2.25
C ALA A 83 0.91 -6.73 1.93
N SER A 84 0.78 -7.14 0.67
CA SER A 84 1.02 -8.52 0.23
C SER A 84 2.50 -8.92 0.20
N ARG A 85 3.42 -7.95 0.03
CA ARG A 85 4.87 -8.21 -0.02
C ARG A 85 5.49 -8.36 1.37
N TYR A 86 5.11 -7.50 2.30
CA TYR A 86 5.66 -7.48 3.65
C TYR A 86 4.81 -8.31 4.62
N ASP A 87 5.30 -8.58 5.83
CA ASP A 87 4.57 -9.34 6.86
C ASP A 87 3.47 -8.50 7.51
N CYS A 88 2.52 -8.03 6.69
CA CYS A 88 1.38 -7.26 7.14
C CYS A 88 0.44 -8.15 7.98
N SER A 89 -0.11 -7.60 9.08
CA SER A 89 -1.09 -8.34 9.87
C SER A 89 -2.36 -8.55 9.05
N ILE A 90 -3.03 -9.68 9.27
CA ILE A 90 -4.33 -9.98 8.64
C ILE A 90 -5.34 -8.87 8.95
N GLU A 91 -5.33 -8.35 10.18
CA GLU A 91 -6.18 -7.25 10.60
C GLU A 91 -5.96 -5.97 9.77
N MET A 92 -4.71 -5.59 9.51
CA MET A 92 -4.39 -4.45 8.65
C MET A 92 -4.90 -4.71 7.23
N PHE A 93 -4.66 -5.91 6.69
CA PHE A 93 -5.07 -6.25 5.33
C PHE A 93 -6.60 -6.20 5.17
N GLU A 94 -7.34 -6.77 6.13
CA GLU A 94 -8.80 -6.68 6.18
C GLU A 94 -9.29 -5.24 6.31
N MET A 95 -8.65 -4.43 7.14
CA MET A 95 -9.00 -3.01 7.30
C MET A 95 -8.85 -2.27 5.96
N LEU A 96 -7.74 -2.48 5.24
CA LEU A 96 -7.53 -1.86 3.92
C LEU A 96 -8.60 -2.29 2.91
N MET A 97 -8.95 -3.58 2.86
CA MET A 97 -10.03 -4.07 1.98
C MET A 97 -11.40 -3.48 2.36
N LYS A 98 -11.74 -3.44 3.65
CA LYS A 98 -12.99 -2.82 4.16
C LYS A 98 -13.07 -1.33 3.83
N ARG A 99 -11.93 -0.66 3.71
CA ARG A 99 -11.83 0.76 3.32
C ARG A 99 -11.79 0.96 1.79
N GLY A 100 -12.00 -0.10 1.01
CA GLY A 100 -12.17 -0.02 -0.45
C GLY A 100 -10.87 -0.09 -1.26
N ALA A 101 -9.81 -0.69 -0.69
CA ALA A 101 -8.59 -0.95 -1.46
C ALA A 101 -8.85 -1.93 -2.62
N ASN A 102 -8.40 -1.58 -3.82
CA ASN A 102 -8.65 -2.37 -5.03
C ASN A 102 -7.82 -3.67 -5.05
N ILE A 103 -8.50 -4.80 -4.88
CA ILE A 103 -7.90 -6.15 -4.89
C ILE A 103 -7.44 -6.62 -6.27
N HIS A 104 -7.91 -5.98 -7.35
CA HIS A 104 -7.61 -6.33 -8.74
C HIS A 104 -6.68 -5.35 -9.43
N HIS A 105 -6.16 -4.34 -8.71
CA HIS A 105 -5.24 -3.36 -9.32
C HIS A 105 -4.05 -4.09 -9.94
N LYS A 106 -3.69 -3.74 -11.17
CA LYS A 106 -2.48 -4.24 -11.82
C LYS A 106 -1.37 -3.22 -11.61
N GLY A 107 -0.38 -3.59 -10.80
CA GLY A 107 0.84 -2.80 -10.57
C GLY A 107 1.91 -3.09 -11.62
N ASP A 108 3.16 -3.04 -11.19
CA ASP A 108 4.32 -3.34 -12.03
C ASP A 108 4.21 -4.74 -12.67
N LEU A 109 4.59 -4.84 -13.95
CA LEU A 109 4.52 -6.06 -14.77
C LEU A 109 3.10 -6.67 -14.85
N GLY A 110 2.04 -5.86 -14.73
CA GLY A 110 0.66 -6.36 -14.81
C GLY A 110 0.23 -7.19 -13.60
N ARG A 111 1.06 -7.27 -12.55
CA ARG A 111 0.83 -8.10 -11.37
C ARG A 111 -0.25 -7.52 -10.48
N THR A 112 -1.05 -8.40 -9.88
CA THR A 112 -2.06 -8.04 -8.89
C THR A 112 -1.53 -8.23 -7.46
N PRO A 113 -2.23 -7.74 -6.40
CA PRO A 113 -1.90 -8.08 -5.02
C PRO A 113 -1.84 -9.58 -4.77
N LEU A 114 -2.63 -10.38 -5.49
CA LEU A 114 -2.62 -11.85 -5.41
C LEU A 114 -1.34 -12.44 -6.02
N HIS A 115 -0.89 -11.95 -7.19
CA HIS A 115 0.42 -12.33 -7.75
C HIS A 115 1.55 -12.05 -6.77
N THR A 116 1.50 -10.87 -6.15
CA THR A 116 2.51 -10.47 -5.14
C THR A 116 2.49 -11.40 -3.95
N ALA A 117 1.32 -11.67 -3.35
CA ALA A 117 1.20 -12.54 -2.19
C ALA A 117 1.69 -13.97 -2.48
N ALA A 118 1.38 -14.49 -3.67
CA ALA A 118 1.84 -15.81 -4.10
C ALA A 118 3.36 -15.86 -4.31
N GLY A 119 3.93 -14.88 -5.03
CA GLY A 119 5.38 -14.80 -5.30
C GLY A 119 6.23 -14.60 -4.05
N TYR A 120 5.69 -13.98 -2.99
CA TYR A 120 6.35 -13.84 -1.69
C TYR A 120 5.95 -14.93 -0.67
N ALA A 121 5.29 -16.01 -1.11
CA ALA A 121 4.88 -17.14 -0.29
C ALA A 121 4.10 -16.73 0.98
N LYS A 122 3.06 -15.91 0.82
CA LYS A 122 2.17 -15.44 1.89
C LYS A 122 0.82 -16.18 1.89
N PRO A 123 0.75 -17.45 2.32
CA PRO A 123 -0.45 -18.29 2.15
C PRO A 123 -1.68 -17.72 2.85
N ALA A 124 -1.53 -17.04 3.99
CA ALA A 124 -2.64 -16.42 4.70
C ALA A 124 -3.25 -15.25 3.91
N ILE A 125 -2.42 -14.44 3.25
CA ILE A 125 -2.86 -13.33 2.40
C ILE A 125 -3.45 -13.83 1.08
N VAL A 126 -2.84 -14.87 0.49
CA VAL A 126 -3.39 -15.55 -0.71
C VAL A 126 -4.79 -16.05 -0.42
N LYS A 127 -4.98 -16.80 0.67
CA LYS A 127 -6.29 -17.29 1.08
C LYS A 127 -7.27 -16.13 1.29
N LEU A 128 -6.88 -15.11 2.04
CA LEU A 128 -7.72 -13.94 2.31
C LEU A 128 -8.17 -13.23 1.02
N LEU A 129 -7.26 -13.03 0.06
CA LEU A 129 -7.58 -12.41 -1.22
C LEU A 129 -8.55 -13.26 -2.05
N LEU A 130 -8.34 -14.59 -2.11
CA LEU A 130 -9.24 -15.52 -2.81
C LEU A 130 -10.63 -15.54 -2.17
N ASP A 131 -10.69 -15.59 -0.83
CA ASP A 131 -11.95 -15.55 -0.07
C ASP A 131 -12.72 -14.23 -0.31
N ASN A 132 -12.03 -13.16 -0.71
CA ASN A 132 -12.61 -11.86 -1.07
C ASN A 132 -12.75 -11.64 -2.60
N GLY A 133 -12.63 -12.70 -3.40
CA GLY A 133 -12.96 -12.68 -4.82
C GLY A 133 -11.82 -12.24 -5.75
N ALA A 134 -10.56 -12.25 -5.29
CA ALA A 134 -9.42 -12.00 -6.17
C ALA A 134 -9.34 -13.06 -7.30
N ASP A 135 -9.02 -12.61 -8.51
CA ASP A 135 -8.97 -13.47 -9.69
C ASP A 135 -7.66 -14.27 -9.76
N ALA A 136 -7.75 -15.57 -9.45
CA ALA A 136 -6.65 -16.52 -9.52
C ALA A 136 -6.20 -16.87 -10.94
N THR A 137 -6.95 -16.46 -11.96
CA THR A 137 -6.68 -16.74 -13.38
C THR A 137 -6.15 -15.52 -14.13
N SER A 138 -6.16 -14.35 -13.50
CA SER A 138 -5.63 -13.12 -14.08
C SER A 138 -4.16 -13.32 -14.48
N LEU A 139 -3.79 -12.97 -15.71
CA LEU A 139 -2.41 -13.07 -16.16
C LEU A 139 -1.66 -11.75 -15.91
N ASP A 140 -0.41 -11.87 -15.48
CA ASP A 140 0.55 -10.77 -15.50
C ASP A 140 1.15 -10.57 -16.91
N ASP A 141 2.07 -9.62 -17.08
CA ASP A 141 2.66 -9.31 -18.39
C ASP A 141 3.58 -10.41 -18.94
N THR A 142 3.85 -11.45 -18.14
CA THR A 142 4.62 -12.65 -18.52
C THR A 142 3.75 -13.87 -18.77
N ASP A 143 2.42 -13.69 -18.89
CA ASP A 143 1.42 -14.76 -19.03
C ASP A 143 1.39 -15.75 -17.84
N ASP A 144 1.94 -15.35 -16.68
CA ASP A 144 1.86 -16.13 -15.45
C ASP A 144 0.59 -15.79 -14.67
N SER A 145 -0.06 -16.81 -14.10
CA SER A 145 -1.16 -16.62 -13.16
C SER A 145 -0.65 -16.61 -11.71
N PRO A 146 -1.37 -15.98 -10.76
CA PRO A 146 -0.93 -15.87 -9.38
C PRO A 146 -0.66 -17.21 -8.73
N VAL A 147 -1.49 -18.22 -9.04
CA VAL A 147 -1.43 -19.53 -8.38
C VAL A 147 -0.44 -20.49 -9.05
N VAL A 148 -0.12 -20.29 -10.33
CA VAL A 148 0.91 -21.09 -11.04
C VAL A 148 2.32 -20.66 -10.60
N ALA A 149 2.51 -19.40 -10.19
CA ALA A 149 3.78 -18.97 -9.59
C ALA A 149 4.16 -19.77 -8.32
N CYS A 150 3.20 -20.37 -7.60
CA CYS A 150 3.49 -21.24 -6.45
C CYS A 150 4.03 -22.63 -6.84
N SER A 151 3.74 -23.16 -8.03
CA SER A 151 4.21 -24.50 -8.45
C SER A 151 5.58 -24.48 -9.11
N ALA A 152 6.05 -23.33 -9.59
CA ALA A 152 7.37 -23.20 -10.24
C ALA A 152 8.56 -23.09 -9.25
N GLY A 153 8.30 -22.91 -7.94
CA GLY A 153 9.32 -22.72 -6.91
C GLY A 153 9.62 -23.95 -6.02
N GLN A 154 9.10 -25.14 -6.36
CA GLN A 154 9.28 -26.38 -5.57
C GLN A 154 9.93 -27.53 -6.35
N GLN A 155 10.77 -27.24 -7.35
CA GLN A 155 11.60 -28.26 -8.01
C GLN A 155 13.08 -28.03 -7.76
#